data_AF-A0A961WU88-F1
#
_entry.id   AF-A0A961WU88-F1
#
_cell.length_a   1.000
_cell.length_b   1.000
_cell.length_c   1.000
_cell.angle_alpha   90.00
_cell.angle_beta   90.00
_cell.angle_gamma   90.00
#
_symmetry.space_group_name_H-M   'P 1'
#
loop_
_entity.id
_entity.type
_entity.pdbx_description
1 polymer ?
#
loop_
_entity_poly.entity_id
_entity_poly.type
_entity_poly.pdbx_seq_one_letter_code
_entity_poly.pdbx_strand_id
1 'polypeptide(L)'
;MLHVEKPARSALDGTDSLQLTDITADAARLPGFDGHEQVWLGRDRARGLTAIVAIHDTTLGPALGGTRIWAHDTLDAAITDALRLSRGMTCKSAIAGVPFGGGKAVIRADARTQKTPELLEAYADMLAALQDRFFTGEDVGLTVADADFLRQHTPNVAGTTIGGSGNPSPVTALGVFLGLKAAVRHRYGSDVTGELTIAVQGLGSVGWALCEMLHETGAHLTVTDIDQARCRQAGDRFGARIVAPDAILQADADIFAPCALGGVLTPGTIADLKAGIVAGSANNQLADEADAERLQARGVLYAPDYVINAGGLINVAAELAPGGYDREDALARVDHIDDILTTIFRRGDETGEPTNRIAEAIAAERLAGAKV
;
A
#
# COMPACT_ATOMS: atom_id res chain seq x y z
N MET A 1 13.10 8.40 -19.04
CA MET A 1 13.84 7.49 -18.15
C MET A 1 14.83 8.34 -17.36
N LEU A 2 14.63 8.43 -16.04
CA LEU A 2 15.69 8.93 -15.15
C LEU A 2 16.80 7.88 -15.16
N HIS A 3 18.04 8.26 -15.46
CA HIS A 3 19.18 7.35 -15.45
C HIS A 3 19.57 7.07 -13.99
N VAL A 4 19.32 5.84 -13.53
CA VAL A 4 19.67 5.40 -12.17
C VAL A 4 21.18 5.14 -12.10
N GLU A 5 21.97 6.11 -11.61
CA GLU A 5 23.41 5.91 -11.36
C GLU A 5 23.64 5.24 -10.00
N LYS A 6 24.75 4.49 -9.85
CA LYS A 6 25.17 4.01 -8.52
C LYS A 6 25.53 5.22 -7.65
N PRO A 7 25.07 5.30 -6.38
CA PRO A 7 25.39 6.44 -5.53
C PRO A 7 26.91 6.54 -5.40
N ALA A 8 27.45 7.73 -5.66
CA ALA A 8 28.87 7.98 -5.48
C ALA A 8 29.21 7.76 -4.00
N ARG A 9 30.28 6.99 -3.70
CA ARG A 9 30.73 6.76 -2.30
C ARG A 9 30.89 8.06 -1.50
N SER A 10 31.28 9.15 -2.15
CA SER A 10 31.42 10.48 -1.53
C SER A 10 30.10 11.13 -1.08
N ALA A 11 28.95 10.73 -1.64
CA ALA A 11 27.63 11.20 -1.21
C ALA A 11 27.08 10.39 -0.03
N LEU A 12 27.64 9.19 0.22
CA LEU A 12 27.23 8.28 1.31
C LEU A 12 27.96 8.55 2.64
N ASP A 13 28.99 9.40 2.64
CA ASP A 13 29.74 9.84 3.83
C ASP A 13 29.15 11.16 4.41
N GLY A 14 27.83 11.28 4.51
CA GLY A 14 27.14 12.52 4.92
C GLY A 14 27.27 12.83 6.41
N THR A 15 27.83 14.00 6.77
CA THR A 15 28.05 14.53 8.15
C THR A 15 28.85 13.60 9.09
N ASP A 16 29.70 14.14 9.98
CA ASP A 16 30.66 13.35 10.78
C ASP A 16 30.06 12.18 11.62
N SER A 17 28.73 12.05 11.76
CA SER A 17 28.06 11.03 12.57
C SER A 17 27.17 10.00 11.84
N LEU A 18 26.68 10.24 10.62
CA LEU A 18 25.83 9.26 9.92
C LEU A 18 26.70 8.25 9.15
N GLN A 19 26.47 6.97 9.42
CA GLN A 19 27.13 5.86 8.73
C GLN A 19 26.13 5.15 7.84
N LEU A 20 26.42 5.08 6.53
CA LEU A 20 25.64 4.31 5.55
C LEU A 20 26.41 3.07 5.12
N THR A 21 25.82 1.89 5.34
CA THR A 21 26.42 0.59 4.99
C THR A 21 25.54 -0.15 4.02
N ASP A 22 26.11 -0.62 2.91
CA ASP A 22 25.46 -1.60 2.03
C ASP A 22 25.50 -2.96 2.73
N ILE A 23 24.34 -3.43 3.18
CA ILE A 23 24.16 -4.71 3.89
C ILE A 23 23.47 -5.75 3.00
N THR A 24 23.48 -5.59 1.67
CA THR A 24 22.78 -6.49 0.74
C THR A 24 23.21 -7.94 0.89
N ALA A 25 24.53 -8.19 0.96
CA ALA A 25 25.08 -9.54 1.12
C ALA A 25 24.67 -10.17 2.46
N ASP A 26 24.64 -9.37 3.53
CA ASP A 26 24.22 -9.82 4.85
C ASP A 26 22.70 -10.11 4.87
N ALA A 27 21.90 -9.25 4.26
CA ALA A 27 20.44 -9.38 4.17
C ALA A 27 20.00 -10.63 3.40
N ALA A 28 20.83 -11.15 2.49
CA ALA A 28 20.54 -12.35 1.70
C ALA A 28 20.30 -13.62 2.54
N ARG A 29 20.75 -13.65 3.80
CA ARG A 29 20.49 -14.77 4.72
C ARG A 29 19.09 -14.71 5.36
N LEU A 30 18.40 -13.58 5.28
CA LEU A 30 17.18 -13.31 6.02
C LEU A 30 15.93 -13.72 5.23
N PRO A 31 14.85 -14.12 5.93
CA PRO A 31 13.55 -14.27 5.30
C PRO A 31 13.11 -12.99 4.61
N GLY A 32 12.46 -13.12 3.46
CA GLY A 32 11.97 -12.01 2.64
C GLY A 32 12.98 -11.50 1.61
N PHE A 33 14.25 -11.91 1.66
CA PHE A 33 15.19 -11.57 0.61
C PHE A 33 14.83 -12.34 -0.68
N ASP A 34 14.51 -11.58 -1.71
CA ASP A 34 14.11 -12.07 -3.03
C ASP A 34 14.90 -11.30 -4.10
N GLY A 35 16.20 -11.61 -4.25
CA GLY A 35 17.04 -10.98 -5.29
C GLY A 35 17.14 -9.45 -5.23
N HIS A 36 17.03 -8.84 -4.04
CA HIS A 36 16.99 -7.38 -3.90
C HIS A 36 18.27 -6.73 -4.48
N GLU A 37 18.09 -5.65 -5.24
CA GLU A 37 19.21 -4.91 -5.81
C GLU A 37 20.13 -4.32 -4.73
N GLN A 38 19.55 -3.69 -3.70
CA GLN A 38 20.29 -3.04 -2.62
C GLN A 38 19.54 -3.01 -1.30
N VAL A 39 20.28 -3.14 -0.20
CA VAL A 39 19.78 -2.94 1.16
C VAL A 39 20.76 -2.06 1.92
N TRP A 40 20.33 -0.86 2.31
CA TRP A 40 21.15 0.12 3.02
C TRP A 40 20.77 0.19 4.49
N LEU A 41 21.77 0.16 5.37
CA LEU A 41 21.64 0.43 6.80
C LEU A 41 22.24 1.80 7.11
N GLY A 42 21.39 2.73 7.54
CA GLY A 42 21.78 4.03 8.09
C GLY A 42 21.81 3.99 9.62
N ARG A 43 22.93 4.43 10.20
CA ARG A 43 23.09 4.57 11.64
C ARG A 43 23.67 5.93 11.99
N ASP A 44 22.97 6.66 12.84
CA ASP A 44 23.50 7.87 13.48
C ASP A 44 23.25 7.77 14.98
N ARG A 45 24.31 7.48 15.75
CA ARG A 45 24.18 7.29 17.20
C ARG A 45 23.88 8.61 17.92
N ALA A 46 24.37 9.74 17.41
CA ALA A 46 24.19 11.04 18.04
C ALA A 46 22.73 11.51 17.91
N ARG A 47 22.12 11.24 16.75
CA ARG A 47 20.74 11.61 16.41
C ARG A 47 19.72 10.47 16.60
N GLY A 48 20.17 9.31 17.08
CA GLY A 48 19.30 8.18 17.41
C GLY A 48 18.76 7.38 16.21
N LEU A 49 19.33 7.55 15.01
CA LEU A 49 18.86 6.87 13.81
C LEU A 49 19.35 5.42 13.73
N THR A 50 18.42 4.51 13.44
CA THR A 50 18.70 3.21 12.83
C THR A 50 17.63 2.95 11.78
N ALA A 51 17.99 3.11 10.52
CA ALA A 51 17.08 3.02 9.38
C ALA A 51 17.58 2.01 8.34
N ILE A 52 16.65 1.29 7.73
CA ILE A 52 16.89 0.36 6.65
C ILE A 52 16.17 0.89 5.42
N VAL A 53 16.85 0.97 4.28
CA VAL A 53 16.21 1.19 2.97
C VAL A 53 16.48 -0.04 2.10
N ALA A 54 15.43 -0.79 1.79
CA ALA A 54 15.48 -1.94 0.88
C ALA A 54 14.96 -1.53 -0.49
N ILE A 55 15.75 -1.75 -1.54
CA ILE A 55 15.42 -1.56 -2.94
C ILE A 55 15.36 -2.94 -3.58
N HIS A 56 14.17 -3.36 -3.99
CA HIS A 56 13.94 -4.68 -4.54
C HIS A 56 14.28 -4.73 -6.03
N ASP A 57 13.61 -3.90 -6.84
CA ASP A 57 13.78 -3.86 -8.30
C ASP A 57 13.51 -2.44 -8.80
N THR A 58 14.40 -1.92 -9.66
CA THR A 58 14.32 -0.59 -10.29
C THR A 58 14.15 -0.64 -11.81
N THR A 59 13.73 -1.79 -12.36
CA THR A 59 13.52 -2.02 -13.80
C THR A 59 12.60 -0.96 -14.43
N LEU A 60 11.50 -0.62 -13.74
CA LEU A 60 10.51 0.35 -14.24
C LEU A 60 10.88 1.80 -13.97
N GLY A 61 11.91 2.05 -13.16
CA GLY A 61 12.32 3.37 -12.69
C GLY A 61 12.79 3.35 -11.23
N PRO A 62 13.03 4.52 -10.63
CA PRO A 62 13.40 4.65 -9.22
C PRO A 62 12.52 3.85 -8.27
N ALA A 63 13.08 3.40 -7.16
CA ALA A 63 12.31 2.69 -6.15
C ALA A 63 11.41 3.69 -5.40
N LEU A 64 10.11 3.37 -5.28
CA LEU A 64 9.16 4.18 -4.52
C LEU A 64 8.56 3.33 -3.39
N GLY A 65 8.53 3.89 -2.18
CA GLY A 65 7.78 3.31 -1.08
C GLY A 65 7.90 4.05 0.24
N GLY A 66 6.82 3.99 1.03
CA GLY A 66 6.73 4.70 2.31
C GLY A 66 7.76 4.26 3.36
N THR A 67 7.95 5.12 4.36
CA THR A 67 8.82 4.86 5.51
C THR A 67 8.00 4.45 6.72
N ARG A 68 8.21 3.24 7.22
CA ARG A 68 7.62 2.76 8.46
C ARG A 68 8.50 3.09 9.65
N ILE A 69 7.93 3.62 10.73
CA ILE A 69 8.62 3.82 12.01
C ILE A 69 8.00 2.85 13.02
N TRP A 70 8.74 1.81 13.37
CA TRP A 70 8.24 0.75 14.24
C TRP A 70 9.32 0.14 15.13
N ALA A 71 8.95 -0.10 16.39
CA ALA A 71 9.81 -0.66 17.42
C ALA A 71 9.95 -2.18 17.27
N HIS A 72 10.69 -2.61 16.25
CA HIS A 72 11.03 -4.02 16.06
C HIS A 72 11.97 -4.53 17.16
N ASP A 73 11.74 -5.75 17.66
CA ASP A 73 12.56 -6.34 18.73
C ASP A 73 14.03 -6.46 18.33
N THR A 74 14.30 -6.87 17.09
CA THR A 74 15.67 -7.07 16.56
C THR A 74 15.90 -6.29 15.27
N LEU A 75 17.18 -6.10 14.91
CA LEU A 75 17.54 -5.51 13.63
C LEU A 75 17.14 -6.42 12.47
N ASP A 76 17.36 -7.74 12.59
CA ASP A 76 17.02 -8.71 11.56
C ASP A 76 15.50 -8.70 11.28
N ALA A 77 14.65 -8.54 12.30
CA ALA A 77 13.21 -8.37 12.12
C ALA A 77 12.86 -7.10 11.32
N ALA A 78 13.54 -5.98 11.60
CA ALA A 78 13.34 -4.74 10.85
C ALA A 78 13.81 -4.85 9.39
N ILE A 79 14.92 -5.55 9.14
CA ILE A 79 15.42 -5.83 7.78
C ILE A 79 14.43 -6.73 7.04
N THR A 80 13.97 -7.82 7.65
CA THR A 80 12.97 -8.72 7.04
C THR A 80 11.66 -7.97 6.69
N ASP A 81 11.18 -7.06 7.55
CA ASP A 81 10.00 -6.25 7.21
C ASP A 81 10.28 -5.32 6.01
N ALA A 82 11.44 -4.65 5.98
CA ALA A 82 11.83 -3.82 4.86
C ALA A 82 11.88 -4.61 3.54
N LEU A 83 12.52 -5.78 3.53
CA LEU A 83 12.64 -6.66 2.36
C LEU A 83 11.27 -7.10 1.81
N ARG A 84 10.41 -7.63 2.70
CA ARG A 84 9.08 -8.11 2.31
C ARG A 84 8.24 -6.99 1.71
N LEU A 85 8.29 -5.81 2.34
CA LEU A 85 7.52 -4.65 1.90
C LEU A 85 8.07 -4.03 0.61
N SER A 86 9.39 -4.02 0.38
CA SER A 86 9.97 -3.53 -0.88
C SER A 86 9.60 -4.42 -2.07
N ARG A 87 9.60 -5.75 -1.88
CA ARG A 87 9.07 -6.69 -2.88
C ARG A 87 7.60 -6.39 -3.21
N GLY A 88 6.78 -6.22 -2.18
CA GLY A 88 5.37 -5.84 -2.36
C GLY A 88 5.20 -4.54 -3.15
N MET A 89 6.06 -3.55 -2.90
CA MET A 89 6.05 -2.29 -3.67
C MET A 89 6.44 -2.50 -5.14
N THR A 90 7.35 -3.41 -5.47
CA THR A 90 7.67 -3.73 -6.88
C THR A 90 6.43 -4.28 -7.60
N CYS A 91 5.77 -5.28 -7.00
CA CYS A 91 4.56 -5.86 -7.57
C CYS A 91 3.46 -4.79 -7.72
N LYS A 92 3.27 -3.96 -6.69
CA LYS A 92 2.28 -2.89 -6.67
C LYS A 92 2.54 -1.82 -7.73
N SER A 93 3.78 -1.36 -7.87
CA SER A 93 4.16 -0.37 -8.88
C SER A 93 3.97 -0.93 -10.29
N ALA A 94 4.43 -2.17 -10.52
CA ALA A 94 4.31 -2.82 -11.83
C ALA A 94 2.85 -2.99 -12.26
N ILE A 95 1.99 -3.53 -11.39
CA ILE A 95 0.58 -3.75 -11.73
C ILE A 95 -0.22 -2.45 -11.83
N ALA A 96 0.10 -1.44 -11.01
CA ALA A 96 -0.51 -0.11 -11.10
C ALA A 96 -0.07 0.65 -12.37
N GLY A 97 0.99 0.20 -13.05
CA GLY A 97 1.47 0.82 -14.28
C GLY A 97 2.17 2.15 -14.04
N VAL A 98 2.72 2.36 -12.84
CA VAL A 98 3.50 3.55 -12.53
C VAL A 98 4.97 3.33 -12.91
N PRO A 99 5.70 4.36 -13.37
CA PRO A 99 7.09 4.24 -13.82
C PRO A 99 8.08 4.24 -12.64
N PHE A 100 7.81 3.37 -11.66
CA PHE A 100 8.61 3.22 -10.45
C PHE A 100 8.85 1.74 -10.15
N GLY A 101 10.02 1.47 -9.59
CA GLY A 101 10.35 0.21 -8.95
C GLY A 101 9.70 0.06 -7.58
N GLY A 102 10.24 -0.88 -6.80
CA GLY A 102 9.80 -1.15 -5.43
C GLY A 102 10.89 -0.88 -4.42
N GLY A 103 10.60 0.01 -3.48
CA GLY A 103 11.46 0.27 -2.33
C GLY A 103 10.66 0.29 -1.04
N LYS A 104 11.36 0.20 0.09
CA LYS A 104 10.77 0.44 1.40
C LYS A 104 11.81 0.92 2.38
N ALA A 105 11.40 1.83 3.25
CA ALA A 105 12.20 2.20 4.41
C ALA A 105 11.55 1.74 5.73
N VAL A 106 12.40 1.34 6.68
CA VAL A 106 12.01 1.02 8.06
C VAL A 106 12.96 1.74 9.00
N ILE A 107 12.44 2.59 9.88
CA ILE A 107 13.17 3.16 11.02
C ILE A 107 12.80 2.36 12.26
N ARG A 108 13.80 1.78 12.91
CA ARG A 108 13.62 0.98 14.13
C ARG A 108 13.52 1.91 15.35
N ALA A 109 12.33 2.44 15.60
CA ALA A 109 12.02 3.32 16.72
C ALA A 109 10.53 3.26 17.09
N ASP A 110 10.18 3.59 18.34
CA ASP A 110 8.81 3.89 18.73
C ASP A 110 8.42 5.29 18.22
N ALA A 111 7.47 5.35 17.28
CA ALA A 111 7.05 6.59 16.65
C ALA A 111 6.43 7.62 17.62
N ARG A 112 5.93 7.19 18.79
CA ARG A 112 5.30 8.05 19.79
C ARG A 112 6.29 8.64 20.78
N THR A 113 7.38 7.92 21.07
CA THR A 113 8.32 8.32 22.13
C THR A 113 9.74 8.58 21.66
N GLN A 114 10.14 8.10 20.48
CA GLN A 114 11.53 8.16 19.99
C GLN A 114 11.69 8.91 18.66
N LYS A 115 10.60 9.31 18.00
CA LYS A 115 10.66 10.12 16.77
C LYS A 115 10.93 11.58 17.11
N THR A 116 12.20 11.98 17.08
CA THR A 116 12.63 13.37 17.31
C THR A 116 12.97 14.07 15.98
N PRO A 117 12.98 15.42 15.94
CA PRO A 117 13.43 16.16 14.77
C PRO A 117 14.84 15.77 14.31
N GLU A 118 15.78 15.58 15.25
CA GLU A 118 17.18 15.23 14.92
C GLU A 118 17.27 13.84 14.25
N LEU A 119 16.45 12.88 14.69
CA LEU A 119 16.34 11.58 14.04
C LEU A 119 15.82 11.72 12.61
N LEU A 120 14.81 12.57 12.39
CA LEU A 120 14.26 12.83 11.05
C LEU A 120 15.26 13.58 10.16
N GLU A 121 16.06 14.49 10.69
CA GLU A 121 17.17 15.15 9.98
C GLU A 121 18.22 14.14 9.53
N ALA A 122 18.65 13.23 10.43
CA ALA A 122 19.57 12.15 10.07
C ALA A 122 18.99 11.23 8.99
N TYR A 123 17.67 11.00 9.03
CA TYR A 123 16.99 10.22 8.01
C TYR A 123 16.91 10.98 6.67
N ALA A 124 16.67 12.29 6.70
CA ALA A 124 16.72 13.14 5.51
C ALA A 124 18.11 13.13 4.86
N ASP A 125 19.19 13.15 5.64
CA ASP A 125 20.56 13.00 5.14
C ASP A 125 20.76 11.64 4.45
N MET A 126 20.25 10.55 5.04
CA MET A 126 20.26 9.23 4.41
C MET A 126 19.50 9.23 3.08
N LEU A 127 18.31 9.83 3.03
CA LEU A 127 17.52 9.93 1.80
C LEU A 127 18.25 10.74 0.72
N ALA A 128 18.84 11.88 1.09
CA ALA A 128 19.61 12.72 0.17
C ALA A 128 20.81 11.97 -0.41
N ALA A 129 21.49 11.16 0.40
CA ALA A 129 22.62 10.33 -0.03
C ALA A 129 22.21 9.23 -1.03
N LEU A 130 20.95 8.78 -1.00
CA LEU A 130 20.38 7.81 -1.95
C LEU A 130 19.92 8.46 -3.27
N GLN A 131 19.93 9.80 -3.36
CA GLN A 131 19.61 10.55 -4.57
C GLN A 131 18.29 10.07 -5.21
N ASP A 132 18.21 9.99 -6.53
CA ASP A 132 17.02 9.59 -7.28
C ASP A 132 16.78 8.07 -7.32
N ARG A 133 17.47 7.29 -6.48
CA ARG A 133 17.28 5.84 -6.43
C ARG A 133 16.09 5.40 -5.60
N PHE A 134 15.80 6.15 -4.53
CA PHE A 134 14.72 5.84 -3.61
C PHE A 134 13.95 7.10 -3.25
N PHE A 135 12.64 7.07 -3.55
CA PHE A 135 11.68 8.07 -3.12
C PHE A 135 10.82 7.48 -2.02
N THR A 136 10.59 8.27 -0.96
CA THR A 136 9.78 7.84 0.17
C THR A 136 8.46 8.61 0.29
N GLY A 137 7.66 8.23 1.27
CA GLY A 137 6.40 8.87 1.64
C GLY A 137 5.92 8.35 3.00
N GLU A 138 4.68 8.67 3.37
CA GLU A 138 4.07 8.22 4.62
C GLU A 138 3.87 6.69 4.71
N ASP A 139 3.90 6.17 5.92
CA ASP A 139 3.46 4.83 6.32
C ASP A 139 3.26 4.83 7.85
N VAL A 140 2.96 3.68 8.45
CA VAL A 140 2.81 3.49 9.89
C VAL A 140 3.97 4.14 10.65
N GLY A 141 3.64 5.15 11.45
CA GLY A 141 4.58 5.88 12.31
C GLY A 141 5.18 7.15 11.70
N LEU A 142 5.11 7.34 10.38
CA LEU A 142 5.55 8.54 9.66
C LEU A 142 4.34 9.23 9.00
N THR A 143 4.01 10.42 9.49
CA THR A 143 2.83 11.20 9.11
C THR A 143 3.13 12.17 7.97
N VAL A 144 2.09 12.76 7.36
CA VAL A 144 2.23 13.87 6.39
C VAL A 144 3.09 15.02 6.94
N ALA A 145 2.97 15.36 8.23
CA ALA A 145 3.77 16.42 8.84
C ALA A 145 5.26 16.05 8.92
N ASP A 146 5.57 14.77 9.14
CA ASP A 146 6.95 14.27 9.08
C ASP A 146 7.46 14.25 7.63
N ALA A 147 6.61 13.88 6.66
CA ALA A 147 6.96 13.93 5.24
C ALA A 147 7.25 15.38 4.78
N ASP A 148 6.45 16.35 5.23
CA ASP A 148 6.69 17.78 5.00
C ASP A 148 8.01 18.24 5.62
N PHE A 149 8.32 17.76 6.84
CA PHE A 149 9.61 18.03 7.48
C PHE A 149 10.78 17.48 6.66
N LEU A 150 10.69 16.22 6.20
CA LEU A 150 11.73 15.62 5.37
C LEU A 150 11.88 16.33 4.02
N ARG A 151 10.76 16.76 3.40
CA ARG A 151 10.74 17.47 2.11
C ARG A 151 11.48 18.81 2.13
N GLN A 152 11.57 19.46 3.30
CA GLN A 152 12.39 20.67 3.49
C GLN A 152 13.90 20.40 3.40
N HIS A 153 14.31 19.14 3.64
CA HIS A 153 15.72 18.73 3.72
C HIS A 153 16.17 17.91 2.50
N THR A 154 15.26 17.19 1.84
CA THR A 154 15.58 16.35 0.67
C THR A 154 14.43 16.30 -0.34
N PRO A 155 14.71 16.33 -1.66
CA PRO A 155 13.66 16.25 -2.68
C PRO A 155 13.04 14.85 -2.84
N ASN A 156 13.58 13.83 -2.17
CA ASN A 156 13.25 12.41 -2.41
C ASN A 156 12.04 11.94 -1.58
N VAL A 157 11.03 12.81 -1.42
CA VAL A 157 9.87 12.59 -0.53
C VAL A 157 8.57 12.99 -1.24
N ALA A 158 7.63 12.07 -1.36
CA ALA A 158 6.29 12.28 -1.92
C ALA A 158 5.20 12.17 -0.84
N GLY A 159 3.96 12.50 -1.18
CA GLY A 159 2.83 12.54 -0.24
C GLY A 159 2.89 13.73 0.71
N THR A 160 3.42 14.85 0.23
CA THR A 160 3.66 16.07 1.03
C THR A 160 2.58 17.11 0.76
N THR A 161 2.33 18.03 1.70
CA THR A 161 1.53 19.25 1.44
C THR A 161 2.35 20.31 0.71
N ILE A 162 3.69 20.20 0.73
CA ILE A 162 4.62 21.14 0.09
C ILE A 162 4.82 20.76 -1.39
N GLY A 163 3.90 21.23 -2.23
CA GLY A 163 3.95 20.96 -3.68
C GLY A 163 3.61 19.51 -4.06
N GLY A 164 3.06 18.74 -3.12
CA GLY A 164 2.49 17.42 -3.34
C GLY A 164 0.97 17.39 -3.22
N SER A 165 0.41 16.19 -3.20
CA SER A 165 -1.03 15.91 -3.20
C SER A 165 -1.64 15.85 -1.79
N GLY A 166 -0.81 15.95 -0.75
CA GLY A 166 -1.21 15.77 0.63
C GLY A 166 -1.69 14.35 0.93
N ASN A 167 -2.79 14.23 1.68
CA ASN A 167 -3.32 12.95 2.12
C ASN A 167 -3.83 12.10 0.93
N PRO A 168 -3.25 10.92 0.65
CA PRO A 168 -3.65 10.05 -0.46
C PRO A 168 -4.92 9.24 -0.20
N SER A 169 -5.49 9.31 1.02
CA SER A 169 -6.64 8.50 1.42
C SER A 169 -7.88 8.66 0.52
N PRO A 170 -8.31 9.88 0.10
CA PRO A 170 -9.47 10.02 -0.78
C PRO A 170 -9.26 9.36 -2.14
N VAL A 171 -8.05 9.44 -2.69
CA VAL A 171 -7.71 8.85 -3.99
C VAL A 171 -7.59 7.33 -3.89
N THR A 172 -7.10 6.83 -2.76
CA THR A 172 -7.13 5.39 -2.44
C THR A 172 -8.56 4.88 -2.35
N ALA A 173 -9.45 5.62 -1.69
CA ALA A 173 -10.86 5.25 -1.58
C ALA A 173 -11.54 5.20 -2.95
N LEU A 174 -11.24 6.16 -3.83
CA LEU A 174 -11.73 6.15 -5.21
C LEU A 174 -11.29 4.88 -5.94
N GLY A 175 -9.99 4.53 -5.86
CA GLY A 175 -9.49 3.30 -6.46
C GLY A 175 -10.19 2.04 -5.94
N VAL A 176 -10.46 1.99 -4.64
CA VAL A 176 -11.19 0.87 -4.01
C VAL A 176 -12.64 0.82 -4.49
N PHE A 177 -13.30 1.97 -4.59
CA PHE A 177 -14.66 2.07 -5.09
C PHE A 177 -14.76 1.60 -6.55
N LEU A 178 -13.84 2.02 -7.41
CA LEU A 178 -13.77 1.57 -8.81
C LEU A 178 -13.47 0.07 -8.91
N GLY A 179 -12.54 -0.44 -8.11
CA GLY A 179 -12.25 -1.87 -8.08
C GLY A 179 -13.41 -2.72 -7.55
N LEU A 180 -14.16 -2.20 -6.59
CA LEU A 180 -15.41 -2.81 -6.11
C LEU A 180 -16.44 -2.86 -7.24
N LYS A 181 -16.63 -1.76 -7.98
CA LYS A 181 -17.51 -1.74 -9.17
C LYS A 181 -17.08 -2.75 -10.23
N ALA A 182 -15.78 -2.90 -10.48
CA ALA A 182 -15.24 -3.92 -11.39
C ALA A 182 -15.63 -5.34 -10.93
N ALA A 183 -15.50 -5.63 -9.63
CA ALA A 183 -15.86 -6.91 -9.05
C ALA A 183 -17.37 -7.20 -9.14
N VAL A 184 -18.21 -6.19 -8.86
CA VAL A 184 -19.68 -6.27 -9.00
C VAL A 184 -20.05 -6.54 -10.46
N ARG A 185 -19.47 -5.81 -11.41
CA ARG A 185 -19.71 -6.02 -12.84
C ARG A 185 -19.32 -7.41 -13.30
N HIS A 186 -18.18 -7.91 -12.84
CA HIS A 186 -17.73 -9.25 -13.16
C HIS A 186 -18.68 -10.32 -12.59
N ARG A 187 -19.13 -10.15 -11.34
CA ARG A 187 -19.98 -11.14 -10.65
C ARG A 187 -21.45 -11.12 -11.12
N TYR A 188 -22.00 -9.94 -11.36
CA TYR A 188 -23.44 -9.73 -11.55
C TYR A 188 -23.80 -9.17 -12.94
N GLY A 189 -22.83 -8.84 -13.79
CA GLY A 189 -23.05 -8.29 -15.13
C GLY A 189 -23.42 -6.80 -15.16
N SER A 190 -23.40 -6.12 -14.02
CA SER A 190 -23.70 -4.69 -13.85
C SER A 190 -22.74 -4.09 -12.82
N ASP A 191 -22.32 -2.84 -12.99
CA ASP A 191 -21.45 -2.12 -12.03
C ASP A 191 -22.26 -1.28 -11.02
N VAL A 192 -23.59 -1.41 -11.04
CA VAL A 192 -24.51 -0.73 -10.12
C VAL A 192 -24.39 -1.34 -8.74
N THR A 193 -24.08 -0.49 -7.76
CA THR A 193 -23.97 -0.87 -6.34
C THR A 193 -25.22 -0.54 -5.53
N GLY A 194 -26.19 0.17 -6.13
CA GLY A 194 -27.47 0.45 -5.50
C GLY A 194 -28.17 -0.85 -5.09
N GLU A 195 -28.79 -0.84 -3.91
CA GLU A 195 -29.48 -1.98 -3.28
C GLU A 195 -28.57 -3.14 -2.79
N LEU A 196 -27.28 -3.17 -3.17
CA LEU A 196 -26.33 -4.12 -2.59
C LEU A 196 -26.01 -3.74 -1.15
N THR A 197 -25.75 -4.75 -0.32
CA THR A 197 -25.27 -4.57 1.05
C THR A 197 -23.77 -4.78 1.13
N ILE A 198 -23.04 -3.76 1.59
CA ILE A 198 -21.59 -3.78 1.76
C ILE A 198 -21.24 -3.74 3.24
N ALA A 199 -20.53 -4.77 3.70
CA ALA A 199 -19.97 -4.86 5.04
C ALA A 199 -18.58 -4.21 5.07
N VAL A 200 -18.48 -2.98 5.59
CA VAL A 200 -17.22 -2.23 5.71
C VAL A 200 -16.63 -2.41 7.10
N GLN A 201 -15.45 -3.03 7.18
CA GLN A 201 -14.70 -3.18 8.42
C GLN A 201 -13.59 -2.12 8.49
N GLY A 202 -13.73 -1.16 9.42
CA GLY A 202 -12.80 -0.05 9.56
C GLY A 202 -13.33 1.22 8.90
N LEU A 203 -13.52 2.24 9.71
CA LEU A 203 -14.03 3.57 9.38
C LEU A 203 -12.92 4.62 9.50
N GLY A 204 -11.67 4.23 9.21
CA GLY A 204 -10.54 5.14 8.99
C GLY A 204 -10.75 6.06 7.79
N SER A 205 -9.73 6.84 7.41
CA SER A 205 -9.86 7.83 6.32
C SER A 205 -10.34 7.22 4.99
N VAL A 206 -9.78 6.07 4.59
CA VAL A 206 -10.16 5.38 3.35
C VAL A 206 -11.53 4.71 3.48
N GLY A 207 -11.77 3.96 4.56
CA GLY A 207 -13.05 3.28 4.80
C GLY A 207 -14.23 4.26 4.90
N TRP A 208 -14.03 5.41 5.53
CA TRP A 208 -15.03 6.48 5.62
C TRP A 208 -15.37 7.08 4.25
N ALA A 209 -14.35 7.42 3.46
CA ALA A 209 -14.55 7.94 2.11
C ALA A 209 -15.22 6.90 1.20
N LEU A 210 -14.87 5.61 1.34
CA LEU A 210 -15.55 4.53 0.63
C LEU A 210 -17.04 4.45 1.01
N CYS A 211 -17.38 4.55 2.32
CA CYS A 211 -18.77 4.61 2.76
C CYS A 211 -19.53 5.79 2.15
N GLU A 212 -18.89 6.96 2.03
CA GLU A 212 -19.49 8.13 1.40
C GLU A 212 -19.85 7.88 -0.07
N MET A 213 -18.90 7.39 -0.87
CA MET A 213 -19.15 7.07 -2.29
C MET A 213 -20.20 5.96 -2.47
N LEU A 214 -20.19 4.92 -1.63
CA LEU A 214 -21.19 3.85 -1.68
C LEU A 214 -22.58 4.32 -1.25
N HIS A 215 -22.66 5.23 -0.28
CA HIS A 215 -23.92 5.84 0.13
C HIS A 215 -24.52 6.72 -0.98
N GLU A 216 -23.68 7.49 -1.67
CA GLU A 216 -24.10 8.35 -2.80
C GLU A 216 -24.67 7.54 -3.97
N THR A 217 -24.23 6.28 -4.15
CA THR A 217 -24.81 5.37 -5.15
C THR A 217 -26.00 4.55 -4.65
N GLY A 218 -26.46 4.79 -3.42
CA GLY A 218 -27.64 4.13 -2.85
C GLY A 218 -27.40 2.73 -2.30
N ALA A 219 -26.15 2.36 -2.02
CA ALA A 219 -25.85 1.07 -1.43
C ALA A 219 -26.19 1.01 0.07
N HIS A 220 -26.55 -0.16 0.57
CA HIS A 220 -26.77 -0.40 1.99
C HIS A 220 -25.44 -0.70 2.68
N LEU A 221 -25.20 -0.05 3.82
CA LEU A 221 -23.94 -0.21 4.55
C LEU A 221 -24.16 -0.95 5.86
N THR A 222 -23.34 -1.97 6.09
CA THR A 222 -23.13 -2.55 7.43
C THR A 222 -21.70 -2.22 7.86
N VAL A 223 -21.52 -1.58 9.01
CA VAL A 223 -20.22 -1.02 9.41
C VAL A 223 -19.78 -1.46 10.78
N THR A 224 -18.47 -1.53 10.98
CA THR A 224 -17.85 -1.71 12.30
C THR A 224 -16.51 -1.00 12.38
N ASP A 225 -16.15 -0.54 13.59
CA ASP A 225 -14.85 0.02 13.94
C ASP A 225 -14.62 -0.18 15.45
N ILE A 226 -13.36 -0.14 15.88
CA ILE A 226 -13.00 -0.11 17.30
C ILE A 226 -13.44 1.21 17.95
N ASP A 227 -13.46 2.29 17.18
CA ASP A 227 -13.95 3.60 17.57
C ASP A 227 -15.48 3.68 17.43
N GLN A 228 -16.16 3.46 18.54
CA GLN A 228 -17.62 3.51 18.62
C GLN A 228 -18.21 4.88 18.25
N ALA A 229 -17.45 5.97 18.36
CA ALA A 229 -17.91 7.29 17.93
C ALA A 229 -18.00 7.37 16.40
N ARG A 230 -17.01 6.81 15.68
CA ARG A 230 -17.04 6.70 14.22
C ARG A 230 -18.21 5.82 13.74
N CYS A 231 -18.47 4.71 14.42
CA CYS A 231 -19.63 3.86 14.09
C CYS A 231 -20.95 4.63 14.18
N ARG A 232 -21.18 5.36 15.29
CA ARG A 232 -22.39 6.19 15.45
C ARG A 232 -22.49 7.25 14.35
N GLN A 233 -21.40 7.95 14.06
CA GLN A 233 -21.38 8.95 13.01
C GLN A 233 -21.69 8.36 11.62
N ALA A 234 -21.21 7.14 11.33
CA ALA A 234 -21.54 6.44 10.08
C ALA A 234 -23.02 6.03 10.03
N GLY A 235 -23.59 5.59 11.15
CA GLY A 235 -25.02 5.33 11.28
C GLY A 235 -25.86 6.58 11.01
N ASP A 236 -25.49 7.72 11.61
CA ASP A 236 -26.20 8.99 11.44
C ASP A 236 -26.06 9.58 10.03
N ARG A 237 -24.85 9.52 9.44
CA ARG A 237 -24.55 10.16 8.15
C ARG A 237 -24.99 9.33 6.95
N PHE A 238 -24.80 8.02 7.02
CA PHE A 238 -24.99 7.13 5.86
C PHE A 238 -26.18 6.18 6.03
N GLY A 239 -26.89 6.23 7.16
CA GLY A 239 -27.92 5.25 7.49
C GLY A 239 -27.35 3.84 7.70
N ALA A 240 -26.08 3.72 8.04
CA ALA A 240 -25.39 2.44 8.12
C ALA A 240 -25.86 1.60 9.32
N ARG A 241 -26.04 0.30 9.12
CA ARG A 241 -26.25 -0.66 10.19
C ARG A 241 -24.94 -0.92 10.93
N ILE A 242 -24.91 -0.61 12.22
CA ILE A 242 -23.73 -0.85 13.06
C ILE A 242 -23.76 -2.29 13.58
N VAL A 243 -22.64 -3.01 13.48
CA VAL A 243 -22.46 -4.35 14.06
C VAL A 243 -21.20 -4.42 14.91
N ALA A 244 -21.14 -5.42 15.79
CA ALA A 244 -19.96 -5.70 16.58
C ALA A 244 -18.79 -6.18 15.67
N PRO A 245 -17.52 -5.91 16.03
CA PRO A 245 -16.37 -6.26 15.20
C PRO A 245 -16.25 -7.74 14.84
N ASP A 246 -16.68 -8.63 15.73
CA ASP A 246 -16.72 -10.07 15.56
C ASP A 246 -17.86 -10.55 14.65
N ALA A 247 -18.94 -9.76 14.54
CA ALA A 247 -20.11 -10.09 13.73
C ALA A 247 -19.99 -9.66 12.26
N ILE A 248 -19.04 -8.79 11.90
CA ILE A 248 -18.97 -8.17 10.56
C ILE A 248 -18.77 -9.20 9.43
N LEU A 249 -17.99 -10.26 9.67
CA LEU A 249 -17.70 -11.30 8.68
C LEU A 249 -18.95 -12.16 8.37
N GLN A 250 -19.85 -12.25 9.35
CA GLN A 250 -21.10 -13.02 9.27
C GLN A 250 -22.30 -12.13 8.93
N ALA A 251 -22.08 -10.84 8.67
CA ALA A 251 -23.13 -9.94 8.25
C ALA A 251 -23.75 -10.44 6.93
N ASP A 252 -25.07 -10.26 6.80
CA ASP A 252 -25.77 -10.53 5.55
C ASP A 252 -25.44 -9.40 4.57
N ALA A 253 -24.42 -9.64 3.74
CA ALA A 253 -23.83 -8.66 2.84
C ALA A 253 -23.38 -9.34 1.55
N ASP A 254 -23.50 -8.64 0.43
CA ASP A 254 -23.02 -9.10 -0.88
C ASP A 254 -21.49 -8.97 -0.97
N ILE A 255 -20.95 -7.92 -0.35
CA ILE A 255 -19.54 -7.54 -0.43
C ILE A 255 -18.98 -7.31 0.97
N PHE A 256 -17.81 -7.86 1.24
CA PHE A 256 -17.01 -7.54 2.41
C PHE A 256 -15.84 -6.64 2.01
N ALA A 257 -15.75 -5.47 2.63
CA ALA A 257 -14.70 -4.49 2.40
C ALA A 257 -13.81 -4.35 3.66
N PRO A 258 -12.72 -5.14 3.77
CA PRO A 258 -11.75 -4.98 4.86
C PRO A 258 -10.92 -3.72 4.64
N CYS A 259 -11.10 -2.73 5.51
CA CYS A 259 -10.46 -1.40 5.44
C CYS A 259 -9.69 -1.04 6.72
N ALA A 260 -9.47 -2.01 7.63
CA ALA A 260 -8.80 -1.82 8.92
C ALA A 260 -7.38 -2.42 8.94
N LEU A 261 -7.27 -3.71 9.26
CA LEU A 261 -6.00 -4.43 9.43
C LEU A 261 -5.85 -5.55 8.40
N GLY A 262 -4.61 -5.96 8.16
CA GLY A 262 -4.29 -7.16 7.39
C GLY A 262 -4.52 -8.46 8.18
N GLY A 263 -4.41 -9.60 7.50
CA GLY A 263 -4.54 -10.95 8.04
C GLY A 263 -5.96 -11.32 8.45
N VAL A 264 -6.97 -10.57 7.97
CA VAL A 264 -8.36 -10.79 8.35
C VAL A 264 -8.97 -12.00 7.64
N LEU A 265 -8.46 -12.36 6.46
CA LEU A 265 -8.90 -13.52 5.69
C LEU A 265 -8.00 -14.71 6.05
N THR A 266 -8.48 -15.52 6.99
CA THR A 266 -7.86 -16.74 7.51
C THR A 266 -8.74 -17.93 7.12
N PRO A 267 -8.29 -19.19 7.27
CA PRO A 267 -9.14 -20.34 7.03
C PRO A 267 -10.47 -20.32 7.81
N GLY A 268 -10.45 -19.84 9.06
CA GLY A 268 -11.63 -19.75 9.92
C GLY A 268 -12.58 -18.63 9.50
N THR A 269 -12.06 -17.42 9.29
CA THR A 269 -12.89 -16.27 8.89
C THR A 269 -13.44 -16.41 7.48
N ILE A 270 -12.69 -17.07 6.58
CA ILE A 270 -13.18 -17.43 5.25
C ILE A 270 -14.33 -18.42 5.34
N ALA A 271 -14.33 -19.37 6.28
CA ALA A 271 -15.46 -20.31 6.43
C ALA A 271 -16.75 -19.59 6.85
N ASP A 272 -16.63 -18.58 7.71
CA ASP A 272 -17.74 -17.78 8.24
C ASP A 272 -18.23 -16.68 7.31
N LEU A 273 -17.42 -16.29 6.32
CA LEU A 273 -17.70 -15.19 5.41
C LEU A 273 -18.95 -15.49 4.57
N LYS A 274 -19.97 -14.64 4.70
CA LYS A 274 -21.20 -14.74 3.88
C LYS A 274 -21.12 -14.00 2.55
N ALA A 275 -20.28 -12.97 2.47
CA ALA A 275 -20.14 -12.16 1.27
C ALA A 275 -19.62 -12.98 0.08
N GLY A 276 -20.16 -12.70 -1.10
CA GLY A 276 -19.73 -13.30 -2.37
C GLY A 276 -18.54 -12.59 -3.00
N ILE A 277 -18.19 -11.39 -2.51
CA ILE A 277 -17.07 -10.58 -2.98
C ILE A 277 -16.26 -10.06 -1.79
N VAL A 278 -14.94 -10.05 -1.91
CA VAL A 278 -14.02 -9.35 -1.01
C VAL A 278 -13.29 -8.26 -1.79
N ALA A 279 -13.52 -6.99 -1.40
CA ALA A 279 -12.97 -5.82 -2.08
C ALA A 279 -12.80 -4.67 -1.07
N GLY A 280 -11.61 -4.58 -0.47
CA GLY A 280 -11.31 -3.61 0.59
C GLY A 280 -9.95 -2.94 0.45
N SER A 281 -9.68 -1.94 1.29
CA SER A 281 -8.47 -1.14 1.22
C SER A 281 -7.31 -1.64 2.09
N ALA A 282 -7.55 -2.58 3.01
CA ALA A 282 -6.53 -3.07 3.93
C ALA A 282 -5.36 -3.71 3.15
N ASN A 283 -4.15 -3.60 3.68
CA ASN A 283 -2.97 -4.25 3.11
C ASN A 283 -2.76 -5.63 3.76
N ASN A 284 -2.28 -6.60 2.98
CA ASN A 284 -2.08 -7.99 3.38
C ASN A 284 -3.39 -8.61 3.89
N GLN A 285 -4.47 -8.56 3.11
CA GLN A 285 -5.80 -9.01 3.57
C GLN A 285 -5.84 -10.51 3.87
N LEU A 286 -5.16 -11.29 3.04
CA LEU A 286 -4.92 -12.72 3.24
C LEU A 286 -3.94 -12.94 4.39
N ALA A 287 -4.24 -13.89 5.27
CA ALA A 287 -3.31 -14.30 6.32
C ALA A 287 -2.18 -15.19 5.76
N ASP A 288 -2.50 -16.02 4.77
CA ASP A 288 -1.56 -16.78 3.96
C ASP A 288 -1.96 -16.71 2.47
N GLU A 289 -1.00 -16.79 1.54
CA GLU A 289 -1.30 -16.78 0.10
C GLU A 289 -2.26 -17.91 -0.33
N ALA A 290 -2.23 -19.05 0.36
CA ALA A 290 -3.14 -20.17 0.12
C ALA A 290 -4.61 -19.83 0.43
N ASP A 291 -4.87 -18.76 1.21
CA ASP A 291 -6.23 -18.34 1.53
C ASP A 291 -6.97 -17.76 0.31
N ALA A 292 -6.26 -17.33 -0.73
CA ALA A 292 -6.87 -16.97 -2.01
C ALA A 292 -7.53 -18.18 -2.69
N GLU A 293 -6.90 -19.35 -2.66
CA GLU A 293 -7.48 -20.59 -3.17
C GLU A 293 -8.72 -21.00 -2.36
N ARG A 294 -8.73 -20.72 -1.05
CA ARG A 294 -9.90 -20.99 -0.19
C ARG A 294 -11.09 -20.11 -0.53
N LEU A 295 -10.85 -18.82 -0.78
CA LEU A 295 -11.88 -17.89 -1.27
C LEU A 295 -12.44 -18.39 -2.61
N GLN A 296 -11.57 -18.71 -3.55
CA GLN A 296 -11.95 -19.24 -4.86
C GLN A 296 -12.75 -20.54 -4.75
N ALA A 297 -12.33 -21.49 -3.92
CA ALA A 297 -13.02 -22.77 -3.70
C ALA A 297 -14.42 -22.59 -3.10
N ARG A 298 -14.66 -21.50 -2.35
CA ARG A 298 -16.00 -21.11 -1.86
C ARG A 298 -16.80 -20.30 -2.88
N GLY A 299 -16.24 -20.02 -4.05
CA GLY A 299 -16.85 -19.16 -5.06
C GLY A 299 -16.93 -17.69 -4.63
N VAL A 300 -16.06 -17.25 -3.72
CA VAL A 300 -15.94 -15.85 -3.30
C VAL A 300 -14.93 -15.14 -4.21
N LEU A 301 -15.37 -14.09 -4.88
CA LEU A 301 -14.51 -13.28 -5.75
C LEU A 301 -13.63 -12.36 -4.89
N TYR A 302 -12.31 -12.51 -5.01
CA TYR A 302 -11.35 -11.68 -4.28
C TYR A 302 -10.70 -10.66 -5.21
N ALA A 303 -10.84 -9.36 -4.91
CA ALA A 303 -10.06 -8.31 -5.55
C ALA A 303 -8.71 -8.17 -4.82
N PRO A 304 -7.58 -8.51 -5.46
CA PRO A 304 -6.27 -8.49 -4.80
C PRO A 304 -5.95 -7.12 -4.19
N ASP A 305 -5.63 -7.12 -2.91
CA ASP A 305 -5.48 -5.94 -2.07
C ASP A 305 -4.52 -4.88 -2.64
N TYR A 306 -3.30 -5.27 -3.03
CA TYR A 306 -2.30 -4.37 -3.58
C TYR A 306 -2.69 -3.78 -4.94
N VAL A 307 -3.67 -4.36 -5.63
CA VAL A 307 -4.23 -3.82 -6.88
C VAL A 307 -5.34 -2.82 -6.56
N ILE A 308 -6.37 -3.26 -5.81
CA ILE A 308 -7.55 -2.44 -5.53
C ILE A 308 -7.22 -1.20 -4.70
N ASN A 309 -6.22 -1.26 -3.81
CA ASN A 309 -5.78 -0.13 -3.00
C ASN A 309 -4.59 0.64 -3.60
N ALA A 310 -4.32 0.48 -4.91
CA ALA A 310 -3.20 1.13 -5.58
C ALA A 310 -3.38 2.65 -5.78
N GLY A 311 -4.59 3.19 -5.59
CA GLY A 311 -4.89 4.61 -5.83
C GLY A 311 -3.97 5.56 -5.07
N GLY A 312 -3.59 5.23 -3.83
CA GLY A 312 -2.64 6.04 -3.07
C GLY A 312 -1.24 6.07 -3.69
N LEU A 313 -0.76 4.94 -4.20
CA LEU A 313 0.53 4.86 -4.90
C LEU A 313 0.50 5.66 -6.20
N ILE A 314 -0.56 5.52 -7.00
CA ILE A 314 -0.74 6.25 -8.26
C ILE A 314 -0.72 7.76 -7.99
N ASN A 315 -1.41 8.20 -6.94
CA ASN A 315 -1.49 9.60 -6.55
C ASN A 315 -0.14 10.18 -6.14
N VAL A 316 0.63 9.50 -5.27
CA VAL A 316 1.94 10.00 -4.84
C VAL A 316 3.00 9.88 -5.94
N ALA A 317 2.89 8.87 -6.81
CA ALA A 317 3.76 8.75 -7.98
C ALA A 317 3.57 9.92 -8.97
N ALA A 318 2.34 10.44 -9.09
CA ALA A 318 2.06 11.62 -9.92
C ALA A 318 2.75 12.89 -9.42
N GLU A 319 3.03 13.02 -8.12
CA GLU A 319 3.81 14.16 -7.57
C GLU A 319 5.24 14.21 -8.10
N LEU A 320 5.78 13.05 -8.44
CA LEU A 320 7.14 12.86 -8.92
C LEU A 320 7.23 12.95 -10.45
N ALA A 321 6.10 13.21 -11.13
CA ALA A 321 6.07 13.40 -12.57
C ALA A 321 6.80 14.70 -12.98
N PRO A 322 7.49 14.71 -14.15
CA PRO A 322 8.01 15.95 -14.71
C PRO A 322 6.88 16.96 -14.91
N GLY A 323 7.01 18.16 -14.33
CA GLY A 323 5.97 19.19 -14.37
C GLY A 323 5.17 19.36 -13.07
N GLY A 324 5.35 18.45 -12.10
CA GLY A 324 4.68 18.50 -10.80
C GLY A 324 3.33 17.79 -10.80
N TYR A 325 2.63 17.87 -9.66
CA TYR A 325 1.38 17.16 -9.44
C TYR A 325 0.22 17.76 -10.24
N ASP A 326 -0.37 16.95 -11.12
CA ASP A 326 -1.64 17.20 -11.78
C ASP A 326 -2.70 16.25 -11.21
N ARG A 327 -3.70 16.82 -10.54
CA ARG A 327 -4.77 16.03 -9.90
C ARG A 327 -5.66 15.35 -10.92
N GLU A 328 -5.96 15.99 -12.05
CA GLU A 328 -6.86 15.40 -13.05
C GLU A 328 -6.17 14.20 -13.72
N ASP A 329 -4.89 14.32 -14.07
CA ASP A 329 -4.10 13.20 -14.60
C ASP A 329 -3.97 12.06 -13.56
N ALA A 330 -3.71 12.40 -12.29
CA ALA A 330 -3.63 11.40 -11.22
C ALA A 330 -4.95 10.62 -11.06
N LEU A 331 -6.10 11.29 -11.08
CA LEU A 331 -7.41 10.65 -10.98
C LEU A 331 -7.72 9.81 -12.23
N ALA A 332 -7.42 10.31 -13.43
CA ALA A 332 -7.59 9.54 -14.67
C ALA A 332 -6.75 8.25 -14.67
N ARG A 333 -5.56 8.25 -14.07
CA ARG A 333 -4.75 7.03 -13.92
C ARG A 333 -5.35 6.05 -12.91
N VAL A 334 -6.04 6.54 -11.89
CA VAL A 334 -6.74 5.69 -10.91
C VAL A 334 -7.89 4.93 -11.56
N ASP A 335 -8.52 5.48 -12.60
CA ASP A 335 -9.58 4.81 -13.34
C ASP A 335 -9.13 3.46 -13.92
N HIS A 336 -7.84 3.32 -14.26
CA HIS A 336 -7.29 2.06 -14.77
C HIS A 336 -7.27 0.90 -13.76
N ILE A 337 -7.50 1.15 -12.47
CA ILE A 337 -7.68 0.07 -11.48
C ILE A 337 -8.86 -0.84 -11.88
N ASP A 338 -9.92 -0.25 -12.44
CA ASP A 338 -11.08 -1.00 -12.95
C ASP A 338 -10.68 -1.95 -14.10
N ASP A 339 -9.90 -1.45 -15.07
CA ASP A 339 -9.42 -2.23 -16.22
C ASP A 339 -8.49 -3.38 -15.80
N ILE A 340 -7.59 -3.09 -14.84
CA ILE A 340 -6.62 -4.07 -14.33
C ILE A 340 -7.37 -5.20 -13.61
N LEU A 341 -8.31 -4.87 -12.71
CA LEU A 341 -9.10 -5.87 -11.99
C LEU A 341 -10.00 -6.67 -12.94
N THR A 342 -10.62 -6.01 -13.92
CA THR A 342 -11.40 -6.69 -14.96
C THR A 342 -10.55 -7.70 -15.73
N THR A 343 -9.31 -7.35 -16.05
CA THR A 343 -8.36 -8.26 -16.69
C THR A 343 -7.98 -9.42 -15.78
N ILE A 344 -7.73 -9.17 -14.49
CA ILE A 344 -7.42 -10.19 -13.49
C ILE A 344 -8.56 -11.20 -13.39
N PHE A 345 -9.79 -10.72 -13.23
CA PHE A 345 -10.96 -11.60 -13.06
C PHE A 345 -11.20 -12.46 -14.30
N ARG A 346 -11.17 -11.85 -15.49
CA ARG A 346 -11.30 -12.58 -16.77
C ARG A 346 -10.23 -13.67 -16.94
N ARG A 347 -8.96 -13.34 -16.69
CA ARG A 347 -7.86 -14.33 -16.77
C ARG A 347 -8.00 -15.42 -15.70
N GLY A 348 -8.50 -15.08 -14.52
CA GLY A 348 -8.82 -16.04 -13.46
C GLY A 348 -9.87 -17.06 -13.91
N ASP A 349 -10.96 -16.60 -14.54
CA ASP A 349 -11.98 -17.49 -15.10
C ASP A 349 -11.45 -18.39 -16.22
N GLU A 350 -10.61 -17.84 -17.11
CA GLU A 350 -10.06 -18.58 -18.25
C GLU A 350 -9.06 -19.67 -17.84
N THR A 351 -8.31 -19.44 -16.76
CA THR A 351 -7.22 -20.34 -16.32
C THR A 351 -7.61 -21.23 -15.15
N GLY A 352 -8.61 -20.82 -14.37
CA GLY A 352 -8.96 -21.44 -13.09
C GLY A 352 -8.01 -21.09 -11.94
N GLU A 353 -7.04 -20.20 -12.13
CA GLU A 353 -6.12 -19.76 -11.07
C GLU A 353 -6.74 -18.66 -10.19
N PRO A 354 -6.38 -18.58 -8.89
CA PRO A 354 -6.85 -17.53 -8.01
C PRO A 354 -6.33 -16.15 -8.42
N THR A 355 -7.10 -15.11 -8.09
CA THR A 355 -6.87 -13.73 -8.57
C THR A 355 -5.55 -13.13 -8.12
N ASN A 356 -5.02 -13.51 -6.94
CA ASN A 356 -3.70 -13.06 -6.49
C ASN A 356 -2.59 -13.58 -7.41
N ARG A 357 -2.62 -14.86 -7.83
CA ARG A 357 -1.63 -15.41 -8.77
C ARG A 357 -1.69 -14.76 -10.14
N ILE A 358 -2.89 -14.49 -10.63
CA ILE A 358 -3.07 -13.75 -11.88
C ILE A 358 -2.48 -12.34 -11.79
N ALA A 359 -2.71 -11.65 -10.67
CA ALA A 359 -2.13 -10.34 -10.42
C ALA A 359 -0.59 -10.39 -10.34
N GLU A 360 -0.02 -11.40 -9.69
CA GLU A 360 1.44 -11.61 -9.68
C GLU A 360 2.00 -11.86 -11.08
N ALA A 361 1.33 -12.70 -11.88
CA ALA A 361 1.73 -13.00 -13.25
C ALA A 361 1.72 -11.73 -14.13
N ILE A 362 0.67 -10.90 -14.04
CA ILE A 362 0.58 -9.63 -14.78
C ILE A 362 1.72 -8.68 -14.36
N ALA A 363 2.03 -8.59 -13.06
CA ALA A 363 3.14 -7.77 -12.59
C ALA A 363 4.49 -8.26 -13.15
N ALA A 364 4.71 -9.58 -13.15
CA ALA A 364 5.91 -10.20 -13.72
C ALA A 364 6.03 -9.99 -15.25
N GLU A 365 4.92 -10.13 -15.99
CA GLU A 365 4.85 -9.85 -17.44
C GLU A 365 5.29 -8.41 -17.74
N ARG A 366 4.82 -7.43 -16.95
CA ARG A 366 5.19 -6.02 -17.13
C ARG A 366 6.66 -5.75 -16.83
N LEU A 367 7.19 -6.35 -15.76
CA LEU A 367 8.63 -6.24 -15.43
C LEU A 367 9.50 -6.87 -16.53
N ALA A 368 9.12 -8.04 -17.05
CA ALA A 368 9.84 -8.71 -18.12
C ALA A 368 9.80 -7.90 -19.42
N GLY A 369 8.65 -7.32 -19.77
CA GLY A 369 8.49 -6.48 -20.97
C GLY A 369 9.30 -5.19 -20.96
N ALA A 370 9.64 -4.66 -19.78
CA ALA A 370 10.44 -3.45 -19.63
C ALA A 370 11.97 -3.69 -19.69
N LYS A 371 12.42 -4.95 -19.61
CA LYS A 371 13.85 -5.33 -19.70
C LYS A 371 14.37 -5.43 -21.14
N VAL A 372 13.51 -5.19 -22.14
CA VAL A 372 13.79 -5.38 -23.58
C VAL A 372 14.30 -4.11 -24.25
#